data_AF-A0A9C8XEK2-F1
#
_entry.id   AF-A0A9C8XEK2-F1
#
_cell.length_a   1.000
_cell.length_b   1.000
_cell.length_c   1.000
_cell.angle_alpha   90.00
_cell.angle_beta   90.00
_cell.angle_gamma   90.00
#
_symmetry.space_group_name_H-M   'P 1'
#
loop_
_entity.id
_entity.type
_entity.pdbx_description
1 polymer ?
#
loop_
_entity_poly.entity_id
_entity_poly.type
_entity_poly.pdbx_seq_one_letter_code
_entity_poly.pdbx_strand_id
1 'polypeptide(L)'
;MSKIVDVKVPDIGDFSDVDIIEVLVNPGDVIAEEDPLITLESDKASIEIPSPSSGTVSEVLVKVNDKVNEGDVILRLEVSDSAGDTAPAAEAAAETPAASEAEAAPASDTPPAAAPAPAAASFDGQSDMHAEVVVLGSGPGGYTAAFRAADLGKKVILIEKYDSIGGVCLNVGCIPSKALLHTA
;
A
#
# COMPACT_ATOMS: atom_id res chain seq x y z
N MET A 1 -4.03 -16.92 36.49
CA MET A 1 -3.38 -18.15 36.02
C MET A 1 -2.90 -17.84 34.62
N SER A 2 -1.59 -17.83 34.40
CA SER A 2 -1.01 -17.60 33.08
C SER A 2 -1.38 -18.76 32.16
N LYS A 3 -2.13 -18.49 31.09
CA LYS A 3 -2.51 -19.50 30.11
C LYS A 3 -1.61 -19.29 28.90
N ILE A 4 -0.64 -20.18 28.73
CA ILE A 4 0.20 -20.22 27.53
C ILE A 4 -0.65 -20.82 26.42
N VAL A 5 -0.94 -20.03 25.40
CA VAL A 5 -1.67 -20.43 24.20
C VAL A 5 -0.67 -20.52 23.05
N ASP A 6 -0.62 -21.69 22.41
CA ASP A 6 0.16 -21.87 21.18
C ASP A 6 -0.60 -21.21 20.02
N VAL A 7 -0.04 -20.13 19.46
CA VAL A 7 -0.62 -19.43 18.29
C VAL A 7 -0.18 -20.15 17.03
N LYS A 8 -1.15 -20.66 16.27
CA LYS A 8 -0.92 -21.41 15.02
C LYS A 8 -1.10 -20.53 13.80
N VAL A 9 -0.43 -20.89 12.72
CA VAL A 9 -0.66 -20.31 11.40
C VAL A 9 -2.12 -20.60 10.96
N PRO A 10 -2.98 -19.57 10.77
CA PRO A 10 -4.33 -19.74 10.22
C PRO A 10 -4.27 -20.13 8.74
N ASP A 11 -5.37 -20.66 8.20
CA ASP A 11 -5.49 -21.11 6.80
C ASP A 11 -4.90 -20.08 5.82
N ILE A 12 -3.75 -20.44 5.22
CA ILE A 12 -2.96 -19.61 4.31
C ILE A 12 -3.39 -19.81 2.85
N GLY A 13 -4.49 -20.55 2.61
CA GLY A 13 -4.87 -21.04 1.28
C GLY A 13 -4.06 -22.28 0.89
N ASP A 14 -4.24 -22.78 -0.34
CA ASP A 14 -3.56 -23.99 -0.88
C ASP A 14 -2.02 -23.86 -1.06
N PHE A 15 -1.35 -22.99 -0.30
CA PHE A 15 0.09 -22.73 -0.37
C PHE A 15 0.83 -23.45 0.76
N SER A 16 1.72 -24.38 0.40
CA SER A 16 2.65 -25.06 1.30
C SER A 16 4.05 -24.44 1.23
N ASP A 17 4.81 -24.46 2.33
CA ASP A 17 6.19 -23.95 2.45
C ASP A 17 6.36 -22.43 2.19
N VAL A 18 5.54 -21.61 2.86
CA VAL A 18 5.58 -20.15 2.74
C VAL A 18 6.71 -19.56 3.60
N ASP A 19 7.47 -18.61 3.06
CA ASP A 19 8.62 -18.02 3.75
C ASP A 19 8.19 -16.77 4.57
N ILE A 20 8.76 -16.64 5.78
CA ILE A 20 8.55 -15.45 6.64
C ILE A 20 9.46 -14.31 6.19
N ILE A 21 8.87 -13.20 5.75
CA ILE A 21 9.62 -12.01 5.33
C ILE A 21 9.93 -11.05 6.48
N GLU A 22 9.05 -10.97 7.48
CA GLU A 22 9.23 -10.07 8.62
C GLU A 22 8.52 -10.59 9.86
N VAL A 23 9.19 -10.50 11.01
CA VAL A 23 8.63 -10.80 12.33
C VAL A 23 8.50 -9.47 13.06
N LEU A 24 7.26 -9.04 13.29
CA LEU A 24 6.94 -7.72 13.88
C LEU A 24 6.91 -7.76 15.41
N VAL A 25 7.17 -8.92 16.01
CA VAL A 25 6.96 -9.20 17.43
C VAL A 25 8.22 -9.78 18.09
N ASN A 26 8.61 -9.23 19.23
CA ASN A 26 9.74 -9.74 20.02
C ASN A 26 9.22 -10.47 21.28
N PRO A 27 10.01 -11.42 21.83
CA PRO A 27 9.69 -12.01 23.12
C PRO A 27 9.62 -10.93 24.21
N GLY A 28 8.49 -10.82 24.89
CA GLY A 28 8.18 -9.81 25.88
C GLY A 28 7.25 -8.69 25.40
N ASP A 29 6.94 -8.62 24.11
CA ASP A 29 6.03 -7.61 23.58
C ASP A 29 4.57 -7.91 23.95
N VAL A 30 3.81 -6.85 24.20
CA VAL A 30 2.38 -6.90 24.50
C VAL A 30 1.61 -6.65 23.20
N ILE A 31 0.76 -7.59 22.83
CA ILE A 31 0.03 -7.61 21.56
C ILE A 31 -1.47 -7.63 21.86
N ALA A 32 -2.25 -6.84 21.12
CA ALA A 32 -3.72 -6.83 21.20
C ALA A 32 -4.36 -7.84 20.22
N GLU A 33 -5.67 -8.07 20.36
CA GLU A 33 -6.43 -8.79 19.32
C GLU A 33 -6.35 -8.01 18.00
N GLU A 34 -6.17 -8.71 16.87
CA GLU A 34 -6.03 -8.15 15.51
C GLU A 34 -4.67 -7.50 15.16
N ASP A 35 -3.71 -7.44 16.10
CA ASP A 35 -2.38 -6.89 15.79
C ASP A 35 -1.56 -7.84 14.89
N PRO A 36 -0.81 -7.32 13.88
CA PRO A 36 -0.05 -8.15 12.96
C PRO A 36 1.16 -8.81 13.65
N LEU A 37 1.23 -10.14 13.59
CA LEU A 37 2.30 -10.93 14.22
C LEU A 37 3.50 -11.12 13.27
N ILE A 38 3.22 -11.62 12.07
CA ILE A 38 4.22 -11.94 11.05
C ILE A 38 3.67 -11.61 9.67
N THR A 39 4.57 -11.27 8.77
CA THR A 39 4.25 -11.06 7.36
C THR A 39 4.82 -12.22 6.55
N LEU A 40 3.94 -12.88 5.79
CA LEU A 40 4.29 -14.00 4.92
C LEU A 40 4.28 -13.56 3.45
N GLU A 41 5.23 -14.06 2.66
CA GLU A 41 5.29 -13.82 1.22
C GLU A 41 4.77 -15.04 0.45
N SER A 42 3.63 -14.87 -0.22
CA SER A 42 3.10 -15.85 -1.18
C SER A 42 3.29 -15.35 -2.62
N ASP A 43 3.22 -16.27 -3.60
CA ASP A 43 3.52 -16.09 -5.05
C ASP A 43 2.86 -14.87 -5.75
N LYS A 44 1.90 -14.19 -5.11
CA LYS A 44 1.28 -12.95 -5.63
C LYS A 44 1.00 -11.84 -4.62
N ALA A 45 1.22 -12.04 -3.32
CA ALA A 45 0.90 -11.04 -2.31
C ALA A 45 1.59 -11.35 -0.97
N SER A 46 1.95 -10.28 -0.24
CA SER A 46 2.26 -10.36 1.18
C SER A 46 0.96 -10.40 1.97
N ILE A 47 0.82 -11.39 2.84
CA ILE A 47 -0.34 -11.56 3.71
C ILE A 47 0.14 -11.42 5.16
N GLU A 48 -0.50 -10.53 5.91
CA GLU A 48 -0.24 -10.33 7.33
C GLU A 48 -1.11 -11.29 8.15
N ILE A 49 -0.50 -11.98 9.13
CA ILE A 49 -1.23 -12.84 10.06
C ILE A 49 -1.56 -12.03 11.33
N PRO A 50 -2.85 -11.74 11.61
CA PRO A 50 -3.25 -11.06 12.82
C PRO A 50 -3.18 -11.99 14.04
N SER A 51 -3.03 -11.39 15.23
CA SER A 51 -3.03 -12.12 16.49
C SER A 51 -4.43 -12.59 16.87
N PRO A 52 -4.63 -13.89 17.16
CA PRO A 52 -5.94 -14.43 17.54
C PRO A 52 -6.34 -14.12 19.00
N SER A 53 -5.44 -13.55 19.81
CA SER A 53 -5.72 -13.21 21.21
C SER A 53 -4.76 -12.13 21.72
N SER A 54 -5.23 -11.28 22.62
CA SER A 54 -4.37 -10.30 23.30
C SER A 54 -3.55 -10.96 24.42
N GLY A 55 -2.27 -10.62 24.52
CA GLY A 55 -1.39 -11.12 25.58
C GLY A 55 0.07 -10.79 25.35
N THR A 56 0.94 -11.35 26.18
CA THR A 56 2.39 -11.11 26.11
C THR A 56 3.09 -12.25 25.39
N VAL A 57 3.98 -11.95 24.44
CA VAL A 57 4.75 -12.98 23.74
C VAL A 57 5.76 -13.59 24.69
N SER A 58 5.60 -14.87 25.05
CA SER A 58 6.56 -15.54 25.94
C SER A 58 7.78 -16.02 25.17
N GLU A 59 7.57 -16.63 23.99
CA GLU A 59 8.64 -17.18 23.15
C GLU A 59 8.22 -17.12 21.68
N VAL A 60 9.09 -16.61 20.82
CA VAL A 60 8.95 -16.67 19.36
C VAL A 60 9.78 -17.85 18.86
N LEU A 61 9.13 -18.84 18.22
CA LEU A 61 9.80 -20.05 17.74
C LEU A 61 10.25 -19.94 16.28
N VAL A 62 9.74 -18.96 15.55
CA VAL A 62 10.04 -18.71 14.14
C VAL A 62 11.09 -17.63 13.95
N LYS A 63 11.80 -17.67 12.82
CA LYS A 63 12.79 -16.67 12.41
C LYS A 63 12.46 -16.09 11.04
N VAL A 64 13.00 -14.91 10.75
CA VAL A 64 12.96 -14.33 9.40
C VAL A 64 13.69 -15.27 8.43
N ASN A 65 13.07 -15.60 7.30
CA ASN A 65 13.43 -16.64 6.31
C ASN A 65 13.17 -18.10 6.73
N ASP A 66 12.35 -18.34 7.76
CA ASP A 66 11.92 -19.69 8.09
C ASP A 66 10.70 -20.11 7.25
N LYS A 67 10.54 -21.43 7.06
CA LYS A 67 9.45 -22.04 6.28
C LYS A 67 8.33 -22.47 7.20
N VAL A 68 7.11 -22.01 6.93
CA VAL A 68 5.93 -22.34 7.72
C VAL A 68 4.81 -22.93 6.86
N ASN A 69 4.08 -23.88 7.45
CA ASN A 69 2.92 -24.53 6.86
C ASN A 69 1.65 -24.23 7.69
N GLU A 70 0.49 -24.56 7.12
CA GLU A 70 -0.79 -24.45 7.80
C GLU A 70 -0.77 -25.22 9.14
N GLY A 71 -1.12 -24.54 10.23
CA GLY A 71 -1.18 -25.14 11.56
C GLY A 71 0.14 -25.22 12.33
N ASP A 72 1.26 -24.74 11.78
CA ASP A 72 2.52 -24.66 12.50
C ASP A 72 2.46 -23.64 13.64
N VAL A 73 3.21 -23.90 14.73
CA VAL A 73 3.23 -23.04 15.91
C VAL A 73 4.20 -21.89 15.67
N ILE A 74 3.68 -20.67 15.59
CA ILE A 74 4.46 -19.46 15.32
C ILE A 74 5.13 -18.96 16.61
N LEU A 75 4.33 -18.83 17.67
CA LEU A 75 4.74 -18.25 18.93
C LEU A 75 3.86 -18.75 20.08
N ARG A 76 4.42 -18.68 21.28
CA ARG A 76 3.67 -18.91 22.53
C ARG A 76 3.26 -17.58 23.10
N LEU A 77 1.97 -17.41 23.29
CA LEU A 77 1.38 -16.19 23.83
C LEU A 77 0.85 -16.46 25.23
N GLU A 78 1.30 -15.68 26.21
CA GLU A 78 0.80 -15.73 27.57
C GLU A 78 -0.47 -14.87 27.65
N VAL A 79 -1.62 -15.53 27.63
CA VAL A 79 -2.92 -14.90 27.83
C VAL A 79 -3.19 -14.86 29.32
N SER A 80 -3.31 -13.65 29.86
CA SER A 80 -3.90 -13.45 31.18
C SER A 80 -5.41 -13.34 31.01
N ASP A 81 -6.12 -14.43 31.32
CA ASP A 81 -7.58 -14.42 31.46
C ASP A 81 -7.94 -13.45 32.61
N SER A 82 -8.27 -12.22 32.25
CA SER A 82 -9.13 -11.34 33.04
C SER A 82 -10.26 -10.87 32.12
N ALA A 83 -11.14 -11.82 31.79
CA ALA A 83 -12.44 -11.51 31.27
C ALA A 83 -13.36 -11.05 32.43
N GLY A 84 -13.85 -9.81 32.34
CA GLY A 84 -15.26 -9.54 32.61
C GLY A 84 -15.65 -8.76 33.87
N ASP A 85 -15.99 -7.50 33.63
CA ASP A 85 -17.21 -6.78 34.07
C ASP A 85 -17.24 -6.02 35.40
N THR A 86 -17.34 -4.69 35.29
CA THR A 86 -18.46 -3.92 35.89
C THR A 86 -18.56 -2.53 35.22
N ALA A 87 -19.52 -2.40 34.30
CA ALA A 87 -20.68 -1.49 34.32
C ALA A 87 -20.53 0.06 34.52
N PRO A 88 -21.52 0.84 34.04
CA PRO A 88 -21.35 2.13 33.36
C PRO A 88 -21.65 3.37 34.21
N ALA A 89 -21.09 4.52 33.84
CA ALA A 89 -21.70 5.84 34.06
C ALA A 89 -21.16 6.88 33.08
N ALA A 90 -22.10 7.48 32.35
CA ALA A 90 -21.93 8.71 31.60
C ALA A 90 -21.52 9.86 32.54
N GLU A 91 -20.75 10.84 32.06
CA GLU A 91 -21.30 12.10 31.54
C GLU A 91 -20.21 12.96 30.91
N ALA A 92 -20.66 13.79 29.98
CA ALA A 92 -19.87 14.67 29.13
C ALA A 92 -19.05 15.71 29.90
N ALA A 93 -17.86 15.99 29.37
CA ALA A 93 -17.35 17.36 29.29
C ALA A 93 -16.47 17.48 28.04
N ALA A 94 -16.85 18.42 27.20
CA ALA A 94 -16.11 18.84 26.02
C ALA A 94 -14.70 19.32 26.39
N GLU A 95 -13.74 18.99 25.54
CA GLU A 95 -12.85 19.93 24.86
C GLU A 95 -11.91 19.11 23.98
N THR A 96 -11.97 19.33 22.66
CA THR A 96 -10.96 18.89 21.71
C THR A 96 -9.95 20.03 21.60
N PRO A 97 -8.75 19.90 22.17
CA PRO A 97 -7.69 20.86 21.95
C PRO A 97 -7.00 20.56 20.62
N ALA A 98 -6.82 21.66 19.92
CA ALA A 98 -5.83 21.94 18.90
C ALA A 98 -4.65 20.96 18.77
N ALA A 99 -4.38 20.71 17.50
CA ALA A 99 -3.10 20.29 16.96
C ALA A 99 -1.89 20.93 17.66
N SER A 100 -0.87 20.10 17.89
CA SER A 100 0.53 20.47 18.03
C SER A 100 1.32 19.24 17.56
N GLU A 101 1.84 19.20 16.33
CA GLU A 101 3.09 19.86 15.93
C GLU A 101 4.30 19.16 16.53
N ALA A 102 5.01 18.44 15.66
CA ALA A 102 6.38 17.99 15.84
C ALA A 102 7.16 18.38 14.58
N GLU A 103 7.77 19.55 14.66
CA GLU A 103 9.15 19.84 14.27
C GLU A 103 9.61 19.39 12.87
N ALA A 104 9.29 20.23 11.87
CA ALA A 104 10.05 20.31 10.64
C ALA A 104 11.19 21.33 10.82
N ALA A 105 12.42 20.88 10.58
CA ALA A 105 13.60 21.72 10.46
C ALA A 105 13.37 22.87 9.45
N PRO A 106 13.95 24.07 9.67
CA PRO A 106 13.67 25.24 8.85
C PRO A 106 14.40 25.11 7.51
N ALA A 107 13.75 24.46 6.54
CA ALA A 107 14.07 24.64 5.14
C ALA A 107 13.42 25.95 4.69
N SER A 108 14.26 26.91 4.35
CA SER A 108 13.93 28.21 3.78
C SER A 108 12.90 28.09 2.64
N ASP A 109 11.62 28.26 2.98
CA ASP A 109 10.52 28.32 2.03
C ASP A 109 10.43 29.75 1.49
N THR A 110 11.26 30.03 0.50
CA THR A 110 10.90 30.99 -0.54
C THR A 110 10.61 30.15 -1.77
N PRO A 111 9.34 29.99 -2.17
CA PRO A 111 9.00 29.39 -3.45
C PRO A 111 9.83 30.11 -4.52
N PRO A 112 10.65 29.42 -5.34
CA PRO A 112 11.27 30.06 -6.47
C PRO A 112 10.13 30.67 -7.29
N ALA A 113 10.18 31.99 -7.47
CA ALA A 113 9.19 32.73 -8.25
C ALA A 113 8.96 31.96 -9.55
N ALA A 114 7.73 31.47 -9.73
CA ALA A 114 7.34 30.68 -10.88
C ALA A 114 7.80 31.45 -12.12
N ALA A 115 8.73 30.85 -12.87
CA ALA A 115 9.12 31.39 -14.17
C ALA A 115 7.82 31.60 -14.98
N PRO A 116 7.66 32.74 -15.66
CA PRO A 116 6.44 33.01 -16.42
C PRO A 116 6.21 31.83 -17.36
N ALA A 117 5.05 31.18 -17.22
CA ALA A 117 4.67 30.10 -18.10
C ALA A 117 4.78 30.61 -19.55
N PRO A 118 5.43 29.86 -20.45
CA PRO A 118 5.59 30.30 -21.82
C PRO A 118 4.21 30.60 -22.39
N ALA A 119 4.04 31.82 -22.92
CA ALA A 119 2.81 32.20 -23.59
C ALA A 119 2.63 31.24 -24.77
N ALA A 120 1.53 30.50 -24.76
CA ALA A 120 1.19 29.60 -25.85
C ALA A 120 1.09 30.41 -27.15
N ALA A 121 1.78 29.97 -28.20
CA ALA A 121 1.63 30.56 -29.51
C ALA A 121 0.17 30.38 -29.96
N SER A 122 -0.47 31.48 -30.36
CA SER A 122 -1.79 31.43 -31.00
C SER A 122 -1.62 31.01 -32.45
N PHE A 123 -2.41 30.02 -32.88
CA PHE A 123 -2.49 29.61 -34.27
C PHE A 123 -3.82 30.11 -34.83
N ASP A 124 -3.75 31.07 -35.78
CA ASP A 124 -4.93 31.70 -36.40
C ASP A 124 -5.34 31.03 -37.73
N GLY A 125 -4.75 29.87 -38.05
CA GLY A 125 -5.07 29.08 -39.24
C GLY A 125 -6.28 28.16 -39.05
N GLN A 126 -6.72 27.51 -40.13
CA GLN A 126 -7.71 26.43 -40.05
C GLN A 126 -7.07 25.16 -39.51
N SER A 127 -7.77 24.49 -38.58
CA SER A 127 -7.43 23.16 -38.08
C SER A 127 -8.59 22.20 -38.29
N ASP A 128 -8.28 20.96 -38.68
CA ASP A 128 -9.30 19.94 -38.95
C ASP A 128 -10.01 19.44 -37.68
N MET A 129 -9.37 19.58 -36.51
CA MET A 129 -9.90 19.14 -35.22
C MET A 129 -9.57 20.14 -34.11
N HIS A 130 -10.50 20.31 -33.16
CA HIS A 130 -10.36 21.19 -32.00
C HIS A 130 -10.57 20.42 -30.69
N ALA A 131 -9.71 20.67 -29.71
CA ALA A 131 -9.76 20.09 -28.37
C ALA A 131 -9.29 21.08 -27.32
N GLU A 132 -9.73 20.87 -26.08
CA GLU A 132 -9.24 21.61 -24.91
C GLU A 132 -7.97 20.98 -24.34
N VAL A 133 -7.80 19.67 -24.54
CA VAL A 133 -6.64 18.91 -24.06
C VAL A 133 -6.13 18.02 -25.19
N VAL A 134 -4.83 18.08 -25.44
CA VAL A 134 -4.14 17.14 -26.34
C VAL A 134 -3.22 16.28 -25.51
N VAL A 135 -3.37 14.97 -25.61
CA VAL A 135 -2.49 14.00 -24.97
C VAL A 135 -1.63 13.32 -26.03
N LEU A 136 -0.31 13.41 -25.86
CA LEU A 136 0.65 12.79 -26.77
C LEU A 136 1.14 11.46 -26.17
N GLY A 137 0.84 10.36 -26.85
CA GLY A 137 1.10 9.00 -26.42
C GLY A 137 -0.03 8.42 -25.58
N SER A 138 -0.38 7.18 -25.87
CA SER A 138 -1.44 6.38 -25.25
C SER A 138 -0.89 5.28 -24.34
N GLY A 139 0.31 5.48 -23.81
CA GLY A 139 0.88 4.65 -22.75
C GLY A 139 0.07 4.70 -21.44
N PRO A 140 0.52 4.00 -20.37
CA PRO A 140 -0.21 3.89 -19.10
C PRO A 140 -0.61 5.24 -18.49
N GLY A 141 0.25 6.25 -18.56
CA GLY A 141 -0.11 7.60 -18.10
C GLY A 141 -0.98 8.38 -19.09
N GLY A 142 -0.78 8.14 -20.39
CA GLY A 142 -1.42 8.91 -21.46
C GLY A 142 -2.92 8.62 -21.59
N TYR A 143 -3.29 7.35 -21.75
CA TYR A 143 -4.72 7.01 -21.85
C TYR A 143 -5.45 7.37 -20.54
N THR A 144 -4.81 7.17 -19.38
CA THR A 144 -5.39 7.52 -18.08
C THR A 144 -5.63 9.02 -17.97
N ALA A 145 -4.67 9.85 -18.38
CA ALA A 145 -4.84 11.30 -18.41
C ALA A 145 -5.94 11.73 -19.39
N ALA A 146 -6.00 11.09 -20.56
CA ALA A 146 -7.02 11.38 -21.56
C ALA A 146 -8.43 11.04 -21.07
N PHE A 147 -8.62 9.85 -20.47
CA PHE A 147 -9.91 9.47 -19.89
C PHE A 147 -10.29 10.38 -18.74
N ARG A 148 -9.36 10.69 -17.84
CA ARG A 148 -9.65 11.60 -16.72
C ARG A 148 -10.06 12.99 -17.20
N ALA A 149 -9.40 13.52 -18.24
CA ALA A 149 -9.78 14.80 -18.82
C ALA A 149 -11.17 14.73 -19.49
N ALA A 150 -11.49 13.62 -20.16
CA ALA A 150 -12.81 13.38 -20.73
C ALA A 150 -13.91 13.26 -19.66
N ASP A 151 -13.65 12.56 -18.55
CA ASP A 151 -14.57 12.46 -17.40
C ASP A 151 -14.87 13.83 -16.78
N LEU A 152 -13.90 14.74 -16.83
CA LEU A 152 -14.05 16.14 -16.42
C LEU A 152 -14.76 17.00 -17.48
N GLY A 153 -15.31 16.38 -18.53
CA GLY A 153 -16.08 17.04 -19.58
C GLY A 153 -15.25 17.76 -20.63
N LYS A 154 -13.93 17.54 -20.67
CA LYS A 154 -13.06 18.18 -21.68
C LYS A 154 -13.15 17.47 -23.01
N LYS A 155 -13.09 18.23 -24.11
CA LYS A 155 -12.82 17.66 -25.44
C LYS A 155 -11.34 17.30 -25.53
N VAL A 156 -11.04 16.01 -25.61
CA VAL A 156 -9.67 15.48 -25.62
C VAL A 156 -9.33 14.88 -26.97
N ILE A 157 -8.15 15.17 -27.50
CA ILE A 157 -7.54 14.44 -28.61
C ILE A 157 -6.34 13.67 -28.06
N LEU A 158 -6.36 12.35 -28.24
CA LEU A 158 -5.25 11.46 -27.91
C LEU A 158 -4.51 11.11 -29.21
N ILE A 159 -3.22 11.41 -29.27
CA ILE A 159 -2.36 11.16 -30.43
C ILE A 159 -1.42 10.02 -30.10
N GLU A 160 -1.49 8.92 -30.84
CA GLU A 160 -0.56 7.80 -30.73
C GLU A 160 0.16 7.59 -32.07
N LYS A 161 1.42 7.15 -31.99
CA LYS A 161 2.25 6.83 -33.17
C LYS A 161 1.82 5.52 -33.82
N TYR A 162 1.37 4.57 -33.01
CA TYR A 162 0.95 3.23 -33.44
C TYR A 162 -0.55 3.18 -33.74
N ASP A 163 -0.96 2.21 -34.57
CA ASP A 163 -2.38 1.99 -34.91
C ASP A 163 -3.22 1.44 -33.75
N SER A 164 -2.57 0.94 -32.69
CA SER A 164 -3.21 0.44 -31.48
C SER A 164 -2.99 1.39 -30.30
N ILE A 165 -4.07 1.66 -29.55
CA ILE A 165 -4.00 2.38 -28.28
C ILE A 165 -3.21 1.53 -27.28
N GLY A 166 -2.29 2.16 -26.58
CA GLY A 166 -1.45 1.54 -25.57
C GLY A 166 0.00 1.97 -25.72
N GLY A 167 0.80 1.57 -24.73
CA GLY A 167 2.24 1.72 -24.79
C GLY A 167 2.93 0.38 -24.68
N VAL A 168 4.24 0.42 -24.45
CA VAL A 168 5.06 -0.78 -24.26
C VAL A 168 4.46 -1.70 -23.18
N CYS A 169 3.91 -1.14 -22.09
CA CYS A 169 3.28 -1.92 -21.02
C CYS A 169 2.08 -2.76 -21.49
N LEU A 170 1.31 -2.27 -22.45
CA LEU A 170 0.10 -2.95 -22.94
C LEU A 170 0.38 -3.81 -24.17
N ASN A 171 1.23 -3.33 -25.08
CA ASN A 171 1.37 -3.92 -26.41
C ASN A 171 2.66 -4.73 -26.61
N VAL A 172 3.69 -4.56 -25.78
CA VAL A 172 5.03 -5.15 -26.01
C VAL A 172 5.50 -6.02 -24.85
N GLY A 173 5.25 -5.63 -23.60
CA GLY A 173 5.59 -6.45 -22.44
C GLY A 173 5.55 -5.72 -21.09
N CYS A 174 5.40 -6.49 -20.03
CA CYS A 174 5.49 -6.02 -18.65
C CYS A 174 6.95 -5.69 -18.26
N ILE A 175 7.13 -5.05 -17.11
CA ILE A 175 8.43 -4.58 -16.59
C ILE A 175 9.57 -5.62 -16.76
N PRO A 176 9.41 -6.92 -16.44
CA PRO A 176 10.50 -7.89 -16.62
C PRO A 176 10.83 -8.16 -18.09
N SER A 177 9.85 -8.19 -18.99
CA SER A 177 10.09 -8.39 -20.43
C SER A 177 10.86 -7.22 -21.06
N LYS A 178 10.70 -5.99 -20.54
CA LYS A 178 11.43 -4.82 -21.05
C LYS A 178 12.91 -4.85 -20.69
N ALA A 179 13.26 -5.31 -19.48
CA ALA A 179 14.65 -5.49 -19.10
C ALA A 179 15.34 -6.50 -20.04
N LEU A 180 14.64 -7.57 -20.40
CA LEU A 180 15.17 -8.59 -21.31
C LEU A 180 15.30 -8.10 -22.77
N LEU A 181 14.33 -7.34 -23.27
CA LEU A 181 14.34 -6.80 -24.64
C LEU A 181 15.48 -5.81 -24.92
N HIS A 182 15.97 -5.09 -23.91
CA HIS A 182 17.09 -4.16 -24.05
C HIS A 182 18.46 -4.79 -23.78
N THR A 183 18.51 -6.05 -23.34
CA THR A 183 19.75 -6.78 -23.03
C THR A 183 20.12 -7.78 -24.14
N ALA A 184 19.24 -8.00 -25.12
CA ALA A 184 19.46 -8.83 -26.31
C ALA A 184 19.77 -7.97 -27.54
#